data_AF-B1YAV8-F1
#
_entry.id   AF-B1YAV8-F1
#
_cell.length_a   1.000
_cell.length_b   1.000
_cell.length_c   1.000
_cell.angle_alpha   90.00
_cell.angle_beta   90.00
_cell.angle_gamma   90.00
#
_symmetry.space_group_name_H-M   'P 1'
#
loop_
_entity.id
_entity.type
_entity.pdbx_description
1 polymer ?
#
loop_
_entity_poly.entity_id
_entity_poly.type
_entity_poly.pdbx_seq_one_letter_code
_entity_poly.pdbx_strand_id
1 'polypeptide(L)' 'MEPDVTTAMAKRVEELQRLADSIAEHHPYWPALHFTLQLLGRLVEKWHEDFTGEEKEELLWLAEKIRESIEKIQTESAGG' A
#
# COMPACT_ATOMS: atom_id res chain seq x y z
N MET A 1 -3.87 -25.09 16.83
CA MET A 1 -4.27 -24.22 15.71
C MET A 1 -3.08 -23.32 15.48
N GLU A 2 -2.35 -23.52 14.37
CA GLU A 2 -1.31 -22.55 14.01
C GLU A 2 -1.96 -21.16 13.97
N PRO A 3 -1.29 -20.11 14.49
CA PRO A 3 -1.81 -18.77 14.30
C PRO A 3 -1.90 -18.55 12.80
N ASP A 4 -3.11 -18.20 12.34
CA ASP A 4 -3.30 -17.87 10.94
C ASP A 4 -2.38 -16.69 10.61
N VAL A 5 -1.31 -17.00 9.86
CA VAL A 5 -0.26 -16.05 9.49
C VAL A 5 -0.87 -14.87 8.74
N THR A 6 -1.96 -15.10 8.00
CA THR A 6 -2.76 -14.09 7.32
C THR A 6 -3.40 -13.12 8.29
N THR A 7 -4.07 -13.62 9.33
CA THR A 7 -4.64 -12.80 10.42
C THR A 7 -3.56 -11.97 11.12
N ALA A 8 -2.38 -12.55 11.38
CA ALA A 8 -1.28 -11.82 11.99
C ALA A 8 -0.75 -10.71 11.06
N MET A 9 -0.66 -11.00 9.75
CA MET A 9 -0.25 -10.06 8.72
C MET A 9 -1.25 -8.90 8.60
N ALA A 10 -2.55 -9.18 8.56
CA ALA A 10 -3.61 -8.17 8.45
C ALA A 10 -3.49 -7.14 9.58
N LYS A 11 -3.31 -7.61 10.83
CA LYS A 11 -3.10 -6.75 11.99
C LYS A 11 -1.87 -5.86 11.84
N ARG A 12 -0.77 -6.37 11.28
CA ARG A 12 0.44 -5.56 11.05
C ARG A 12 0.23 -4.51 9.96
N VAL A 13 -0.49 -4.85 8.90
CA VAL A 13 -0.84 -3.88 7.85
C VAL A 13 -1.69 -2.76 8.42
N GLU A 14 -2.69 -3.06 9.24
CA GLU A 14 -3.50 -2.03 9.92
C GLU A 14 -2.67 -1.15 10.85
N GLU A 15 -1.74 -1.73 11.61
CA GLU A 15 -0.83 -0.96 12.47
C GLU A 15 0.06 -0.02 11.66
N LEU A 16 0.61 -0.50 10.53
CA LEU A 16 1.40 0.30 9.61
C LEU A 16 0.57 1.41 8.95
N GLN A 17 -0.67 1.14 8.56
CA GLN A 17 -1.58 2.14 7.99
C GLN A 17 -1.85 3.26 8.99
N ARG A 18 -2.18 2.92 10.25
CA ARG A 18 -2.38 3.94 11.31
C ARG A 18 -1.13 4.77 11.56
N LEU A 19 0.05 4.15 11.50
CA LEU A 19 1.31 4.89 11.61
C LEU A 19 1.52 5.80 10.40
N ALA A 20 1.28 5.32 9.18
CA ALA A 20 1.40 6.12 7.96
C ALA A 20 0.42 7.31 7.93
N ASP A 21 -0.80 7.12 8.40
CA ASP A 21 -1.80 8.18 8.51
C ASP A 21 -1.42 9.22 9.58
N SER A 22 -0.60 8.84 10.56
CA SER A 22 -0.02 9.78 11.55
C SER A 22 1.19 10.56 11.02
N ILE A 23 1.79 10.14 9.90
CA ILE A 23 2.87 10.87 9.23
C ILE A 23 2.27 12.09 8.52
N ALA A 24 3.02 13.20 8.48
CA ALA A 24 2.61 14.37 7.73
C ALA A 24 2.36 14.02 6.26
N GLU A 25 1.09 14.14 5.82
CA GLU A 25 0.63 13.88 4.44
C GLU A 25 1.43 14.69 3.40
N HIS A 26 2.03 15.81 3.81
CA HIS A 26 2.88 16.65 2.98
C HIS A 26 4.29 16.07 2.73
N HIS A 27 4.65 14.94 3.34
CA HIS A 27 5.93 14.29 3.09
C HIS A 27 5.96 13.72 1.65
N PRO A 28 7.02 13.96 0.85
CA PRO A 28 7.04 13.59 -0.58
C PRO A 28 6.88 12.10 -0.84
N TYR A 29 7.23 11.24 0.12
CA TYR A 29 7.09 9.78 -0.01
C TYR A 29 5.77 9.24 0.56
N TRP A 30 4.98 10.10 1.21
CA TRP A 30 3.73 9.69 1.86
C TRP A 30 2.74 9.04 0.88
N PRO A 31 2.50 9.58 -0.34
CA PRO A 31 1.57 8.95 -1.26
C PRO A 31 1.99 7.52 -1.65
N ALA A 32 3.29 7.31 -1.89
CA ALA A 32 3.82 5.99 -2.25
C ALA A 32 3.64 4.99 -1.10
N LEU A 33 3.96 5.40 0.13
CA LEU A 33 3.75 4.58 1.33
C LEU A 33 2.26 4.25 1.52
N HIS A 34 1.39 5.26 1.43
CA HIS A 34 -0.04 5.13 1.67
C HIS A 34 -0.71 4.17 0.68
N PHE A 35 -0.49 4.34 -0.64
CA PHE A 35 -1.08 3.44 -1.63
C PHE A 35 -0.49 2.03 -1.57
N THR A 36 0.78 1.88 -1.19
CA THR A 36 1.39 0.57 -0.97
C THR A 36 0.71 -0.19 0.18
N LEU A 37 0.42 0.50 1.29
CA LEU A 37 -0.24 -0.11 2.44
C LEU A 37 -1.70 -0.47 2.13
N GLN A 38 -2.43 0.35 1.37
CA GLN A 38 -3.76 -0.01 0.89
C GLN A 38 -3.75 -1.26 0.01
N LEU A 39 -2.85 -1.32 -0.97
CA LEU A 39 -2.72 -2.49 -1.85
C LEU A 39 -2.36 -3.74 -1.06
N LEU A 40 -1.41 -3.63 -0.14
CA LEU A 40 -1.02 -4.72 0.75
C LEU A 40 -2.19 -5.20 1.61
N GLY A 41 -3.01 -4.27 2.13
CA GLY A 41 -4.23 -4.58 2.88
C GLY A 41 -5.20 -5.44 2.08
N ARG A 42 -5.53 -5.01 0.86
CA ARG A 42 -6.46 -5.76 -0.01
C ARG A 42 -5.97 -7.15 -0.38
N LEU A 43 -4.66 -7.31 -0.63
CA LEU A 43 -4.06 -8.62 -0.88
C LEU A 43 -4.16 -9.56 0.32
N VAL A 44 -3.96 -9.04 1.53
CA VAL A 44 -4.02 -9.84 2.76
C VAL A 44 -5.46 -10.16 3.15
N GLU A 45 -6.40 -9.23 2.98
CA GLU A 45 -7.83 -9.45 3.22
C GLU A 45 -8.40 -10.59 2.35
N LYS A 46 -7.97 -10.67 1.09
CA LYS A 46 -8.41 -11.67 0.12
C LYS A 46 -7.50 -12.88 0.01
N TRP A 47 -6.57 -13.08 0.94
CA TRP A 47 -5.56 -14.13 0.83
C TRP A 47 -6.12 -15.56 0.67
N HIS A 48 -7.34 -15.81 1.16
CA HIS A 48 -8.03 -17.09 1.08
C HIS A 48 -9.25 -17.08 0.16
N GLU A 49 -9.45 -16.00 -0.62
CA GLU A 49 -10.59 -15.79 -1.50
C GLU A 49 -10.13 -15.37 -2.90
N ASP A 50 -10.97 -15.60 -3.90
CA ASP A 50 -10.74 -15.03 -5.23
C ASP A 50 -11.15 -13.56 -5.27
N PHE A 51 -10.38 -12.77 -6.03
CA PHE A 51 -10.75 -11.40 -6.36
C PHE A 51 -11.89 -11.38 -7.38
N THR A 52 -12.88 -10.54 -7.13
CA THR A 52 -13.86 -10.14 -8.15
C THR A 52 -13.21 -9.28 -9.22
N GLY A 53 -13.91 -9.07 -10.34
CA GLY A 53 -13.45 -8.17 -11.40
C GLY A 53 -13.22 -6.74 -10.90
N GLU A 54 -14.14 -6.23 -10.08
CA GLU A 54 -14.07 -4.89 -9.49
C GLU A 54 -12.89 -4.76 -8.51
N GLU A 55 -12.69 -5.73 -7.62
CA GLU A 55 -11.56 -5.71 -6.69
C GLU A 55 -10.22 -5.83 -7.43
N LYS A 56 -10.17 -6.57 -8.56
CA LYS A 56 -8.99 -6.61 -9.41
C LYS A 56 -8.71 -5.26 -10.09
N GLU A 57 -9.75 -4.57 -10.55
CA GLU A 57 -9.63 -3.21 -11.10
C GLU A 57 -9.13 -2.23 -10.04
N GLU A 58 -9.60 -2.36 -8.80
CA GLU A 58 -9.10 -1.60 -7.66
C GLU A 58 -7.61 -1.85 -7.39
N LEU A 59 -7.15 -3.11 -7.41
CA LEU A 59 -5.72 -3.43 -7.26
C LEU A 59 -4.86 -2.79 -8.36
N LEU A 60 -5.35 -2.81 -9.61
CA LEU A 60 -4.65 -2.17 -10.74
C LEU A 60 -4.59 -0.65 -10.58
N TRP A 61 -5.68 -0.04 -10.12
CA TRP A 61 -5.73 1.38 -9.82
C TRP A 61 -4.75 1.76 -8.71
N LEU A 62 -4.68 0.97 -7.62
CA LEU A 62 -3.72 1.17 -6.55
C LEU A 62 -2.27 1.04 -7.04
N ALA A 63 -1.98 0.03 -7.86
CA ALA A 63 -0.66 -0.16 -8.45
C ALA A 63 -0.24 1.05 -9.32
N GLU A 64 -1.17 1.61 -10.09
CA GLU A 64 -0.92 2.81 -10.88
C GLU A 64 -0.63 4.03 -9.99
N LYS A 65 -1.36 4.19 -8.88
CA LYS A 65 -1.09 5.26 -7.91
C LYS A 65 0.27 5.13 -7.24
N ILE A 66 0.71 3.91 -6.95
CA ILE A 66 2.07 3.65 -6.44
C ILE A 66 3.09 4.06 -7.51
N ARG A 67 2.90 3.67 -8.78
CA ARG A 67 3.79 4.06 -9.89
C ARG A 67 3.87 5.59 -10.03
N GLU A 68 2.73 6.27 -10.14
CA GLU A 68 2.65 7.73 -10.27
C GLU A 68 3.29 8.47 -9.09
N SER A 69 3.18 7.94 -7.88
CA SER A 69 3.78 8.56 -6.68
C SER A 69 5.29 8.39 -6.64
N ILE A 70 5.81 7.23 -7.07
CA ILE A 70 7.26 7.01 -7.23
C ILE A 70 7.86 7.95 -8.27
N GLU A 71 7.19 8.18 -9.40
CA GLU A 71 7.66 9.11 -10.45
C GLU A 71 7.80 10.56 -9.96
N LYS A 72 7.04 10.95 -8.94
CA LYS A 72 7.08 12.29 -8.34
C LYS A 72 8.17 12.45 -7.27
N ILE A 73 8.78 11.34 -6.84
CA ILE A 73 9.90 11.39 -5.90
C ILE A 73 11.08 12.04 -6.62
N GLN A 74 11.49 13.20 -6.10
CA GLN A 74 12.67 13.88 -6.62
C GLN A 74 13.88 12.96 -6.46
N THR A 75 14.51 12.65 -7.58
CA THR A 75 15.86 12.09 -7.59
C THR A 75 16.83 13.23 -7.38
N GLU A 76 17.99 12.98 -6.74
CA GLU A 76 19.03 14.01 -6.63
C GLU A 76 19.21 14.69 -7.99
N SER A 77 19.09 16.03 -7.99
CA SER A 77 19.33 16.86 -9.15
C SER A 77 20.57 16.33 -9.87
N ALA A 78 20.44 16.04 -11.16
CA ALA A 78 21.58 16.01 -12.05
C ALA A 78 22.37 17.29 -11.81
N GLY A 79 23.44 17.18 -11.02
CA GLY A 79 24.44 18.22 -10.91
C GLY A 79 25.09 18.35 -12.27
N GLY A 80 24.71 19.39 -13.00
CA GLY A 80 25.23 19.76 -14.31
C GLY A 80 24.88 21.20 -14.61
#